data_AF-A0A256YUQ2-F1
#
_entry.id   AF-A0A256YUQ2-F1
#
_cell.length_a   1.000
_cell.length_b   1.000
_cell.length_c   1.000
_cell.angle_alpha   90.00
_cell.angle_beta   90.00
_cell.angle_gamma   90.00
#
_symmetry.space_group_name_H-M   'P 1'
#
loop_
_entity.id
_entity.type
_entity.pdbx_description
1 polymer ?
#
loop_
_entity_poly.entity_id
_entity_poly.type
_entity_poly.pdbx_seq_one_letter_code
_entity_poly.pdbx_strand_id
1 'polypeptide(L)'
;MRGLIFSLDIILGISLLIIVLISSFYLFSTPEVYEERGYEQQRFIAEDFLISLAELKVSEAAIQSKTIENLILNGNITEDEQELSVLNLILTFFARYKDENNTIEKEIAENITKEMINSVKILKNISFGLYVGSDLIVGNYTNTSDKIVVSSLIENTYGSEGPKYGYMARGYLSGIETERASYLYFGGFVGQGNLSFNIYIPETVKNIILSYLEVSAGSNFSLFVNNNFSEDFFLNSSAGNFSANIKSYINISNFKKGNNTIKIVFNSTNTSNQFIGGGFLRVDYNTTELFEEKESGKYRYNFPRIEGIINLYDGFYIPGNLTNINVHLHYYNNVSEGNIFLTIANASVFESDEVGEVNITLNNSNISSSITNAGLNYCNISKVTVPLRLGMKSLTFTEQEVGNADIVLITDVSGSMTQCVENNSNCPSGSQRIDLAKQLDKEFVDIILNTSGNRVALVSFNSGISDYTSLTNDTAYLNSIIDSYTAGGGTCICCAENKAYEILQTESNSSRQKFVIMMTDGIPSHQCYNNINICNGTGTTGYLFDCYGCTYCCPADPNTGAGCDCPTDQSCGRCGCYFWSGWWCHSYPTCCENICDCTCESCCQQSCSCSCEIQNANFSSC
;
A
#
# COMPACT_ATOMS: atom_id res chain seq x y z
N MET A 1 -66.75 -4.89 -7.20
CA MET A 1 -65.46 -4.18 -7.33
C MET A 1 -64.71 -4.05 -5.99
N ARG A 2 -64.95 -4.90 -4.98
CA ARG A 2 -64.20 -4.90 -3.71
C ARG A 2 -63.21 -6.09 -3.57
N GLY A 3 -63.46 -7.21 -4.27
CA GLY A 3 -62.54 -8.37 -4.27
C GLY A 3 -61.25 -8.19 -5.08
N LEU A 4 -61.25 -7.30 -6.08
CA LEU A 4 -60.06 -6.97 -6.90
C LEU A 4 -59.04 -6.11 -6.15
N ILE A 5 -59.49 -5.26 -5.23
CA ILE A 5 -58.61 -4.41 -4.41
C ILE A 5 -57.90 -5.27 -3.35
N PHE A 6 -58.64 -6.18 -2.71
CA PHE A 6 -58.05 -7.12 -1.75
C PHE A 6 -56.99 -8.06 -2.35
N SER A 7 -57.11 -8.43 -3.62
CA SER A 7 -56.11 -9.29 -4.28
C SER A 7 -54.86 -8.52 -4.71
N LEU A 8 -55.00 -7.24 -5.08
CA LEU A 8 -53.86 -6.40 -5.44
C LEU A 8 -52.98 -6.08 -4.22
N ASP A 9 -53.58 -5.74 -3.08
CA ASP A 9 -52.83 -5.44 -1.85
C ASP A 9 -52.09 -6.67 -1.31
N ILE A 10 -52.68 -7.86 -1.46
CA ILE A 10 -52.03 -9.12 -1.11
C ILE A 10 -50.86 -9.41 -2.05
N ILE A 11 -51.01 -9.18 -3.36
CA ILE A 11 -49.93 -9.37 -4.33
C ILE A 11 -48.79 -8.38 -4.07
N LEU A 12 -49.09 -7.10 -3.83
CA LEU A 12 -48.10 -6.08 -3.51
C LEU A 12 -47.37 -6.41 -2.20
N GLY A 13 -48.11 -6.85 -1.17
CA GLY A 13 -47.54 -7.27 0.10
C GLY A 13 -46.61 -8.48 -0.04
N ILE A 14 -47.02 -9.51 -0.79
CA ILE A 14 -46.19 -10.70 -1.06
C ILE A 14 -44.97 -10.33 -1.91
N SER A 15 -45.11 -9.47 -2.92
CA SER A 15 -43.96 -9.00 -3.72
C SER A 15 -42.96 -8.22 -2.89
N LEU A 16 -43.41 -7.36 -1.97
CA LEU A 16 -42.53 -6.62 -1.05
C LEU A 16 -41.80 -7.58 -0.09
N LEU A 17 -42.51 -8.60 0.41
CA LEU A 17 -41.95 -9.60 1.31
C LEU A 17 -40.91 -10.49 0.59
N ILE A 18 -41.13 -10.83 -0.68
CA ILE A 18 -40.16 -11.54 -1.52
C ILE A 18 -38.95 -10.65 -1.83
N ILE A 19 -39.13 -9.36 -2.13
CA ILE A 19 -38.01 -8.42 -2.34
C ILE A 19 -37.18 -8.29 -1.07
N VAL A 20 -37.80 -8.21 0.12
CA VAL A 20 -37.12 -8.17 1.42
C VAL A 20 -36.41 -9.50 1.72
N LEU A 21 -36.99 -10.64 1.35
CA LEU A 21 -36.35 -11.96 1.50
C LEU A 21 -35.17 -12.16 0.54
N ILE A 22 -35.28 -11.69 -0.71
CA ILE A 22 -34.18 -11.77 -1.68
C ILE A 22 -33.07 -10.79 -1.31
N SER A 23 -33.41 -9.56 -0.93
CA SER A 23 -32.41 -8.57 -0.49
C SER A 23 -31.78 -8.94 0.85
N SER A 24 -32.50 -9.58 1.77
CA SER A 24 -31.90 -10.18 2.96
C SER A 24 -31.00 -11.37 2.62
N PHE A 25 -31.33 -12.19 1.62
CA PHE A 25 -30.43 -13.25 1.14
C PHE A 25 -29.12 -12.70 0.54
N TYR A 26 -29.17 -11.53 -0.12
CA TYR A 26 -27.96 -10.83 -0.59
C TYR A 26 -27.18 -10.13 0.54
N LEU A 27 -27.85 -9.65 1.59
CA LEU A 27 -27.22 -9.01 2.76
C LEU A 27 -26.68 -10.02 3.78
N PHE A 28 -27.27 -11.22 3.81
CA PHE A 28 -26.84 -12.37 4.59
C PHE A 28 -26.37 -13.46 3.64
N SER A 29 -25.48 -13.13 2.69
CA SER A 29 -24.58 -14.16 2.17
C SER A 29 -23.94 -14.77 3.41
N THR A 30 -24.37 -15.98 3.76
CA THR A 30 -23.65 -16.80 4.74
C THR A 30 -22.20 -16.73 4.32
N PRO A 31 -21.25 -16.37 5.22
CA PRO A 31 -19.87 -16.63 4.89
C PRO A 31 -19.85 -18.09 4.45
N GLU A 32 -19.43 -18.34 3.21
CA GLU A 32 -19.08 -19.69 2.81
C GLU A 32 -18.22 -20.22 3.95
N VAL A 33 -18.55 -21.41 4.47
CA VAL A 33 -17.69 -22.08 5.43
C VAL A 33 -16.31 -22.06 4.78
N TYR A 34 -15.42 -21.20 5.30
CA TYR A 34 -14.17 -20.83 4.63
C TYR A 34 -13.53 -22.10 4.11
N GLU A 35 -13.23 -22.17 2.81
CA GLU A 35 -12.58 -23.33 2.21
C GLU A 35 -11.35 -23.75 3.05
N GLU A 36 -10.72 -22.78 3.70
CA GLU A 36 -9.60 -22.86 4.64
C GLU A 36 -9.81 -23.83 5.80
N ARG A 37 -11.00 -23.91 6.42
CA ARG A 37 -11.24 -24.94 7.47
C ARG A 37 -11.24 -26.35 6.91
N GLY A 38 -11.70 -26.52 5.66
CA GLY A 38 -11.59 -27.78 4.94
C GLY A 38 -10.12 -28.12 4.64
N TYR A 39 -9.33 -27.12 4.22
CA TYR A 39 -7.90 -27.26 3.99
C TYR A 39 -7.13 -27.62 5.26
N GLU A 40 -7.40 -26.95 6.39
CA GLU A 40 -6.75 -27.23 7.68
C GLU A 40 -7.05 -28.65 8.15
N GLN A 41 -8.31 -29.08 8.09
CA GLN A 41 -8.69 -30.44 8.48
C GLN A 41 -8.02 -31.49 7.58
N GLN A 42 -7.97 -31.27 6.27
CA GLN A 42 -7.29 -32.18 5.33
C GLN A 42 -5.78 -32.20 5.55
N ARG A 43 -5.18 -31.05 5.90
CA ARG A 43 -3.76 -30.95 6.26
C ARG A 43 -3.47 -31.76 7.52
N PHE A 44 -4.26 -31.62 8.59
CA PHE A 44 -4.07 -32.40 9.82
C PHE A 44 -4.20 -33.90 9.57
N ILE A 45 -5.15 -34.33 8.75
CA ILE A 45 -5.28 -35.75 8.37
C ILE A 45 -4.02 -36.25 7.64
N ALA A 46 -3.49 -35.46 6.70
CA ALA A 46 -2.28 -35.83 5.97
C ALA A 46 -1.03 -35.85 6.88
N GLU A 47 -0.90 -34.87 7.77
CA GLU A 47 0.18 -34.75 8.75
C GLU A 47 0.14 -35.89 9.77
N ASP A 48 -1.01 -36.15 10.40
CA ASP A 48 -1.19 -37.23 11.37
C ASP A 48 -0.90 -38.60 10.77
N PHE A 49 -1.33 -38.84 9.53
CA PHE A 49 -1.05 -40.11 8.85
C PHE A 49 0.44 -40.28 8.56
N LEU A 50 1.11 -39.23 8.09
CA LEU A 50 2.53 -39.26 7.77
C LEU A 50 3.39 -39.45 9.04
N ILE A 51 3.04 -38.76 10.13
CA ILE A 51 3.66 -38.95 11.46
C ILE A 51 3.40 -40.37 11.97
N SER A 52 2.18 -40.90 11.81
CA SER A 52 1.86 -42.27 12.21
C SER A 52 2.74 -43.30 11.49
N LEU A 53 3.01 -43.14 10.19
CA LEU A 53 3.93 -44.02 9.47
C LEU A 53 5.39 -43.86 9.94
N ALA A 54 5.79 -42.64 10.33
CA ALA A 54 7.14 -42.34 10.80
C ALA A 54 7.41 -42.83 12.22
N GLU A 55 6.38 -43.01 13.05
CA GLU A 55 6.50 -43.47 14.44
C GLU A 55 6.12 -44.94 14.63
N LEU A 56 5.20 -45.49 13.83
CA LEU A 56 4.75 -46.88 13.96
C LEU A 56 5.87 -47.85 13.57
N LYS A 57 6.20 -48.77 14.48
CA LYS A 57 7.24 -49.79 14.24
C LYS A 57 6.77 -50.87 13.29
N VAL A 58 7.69 -51.42 12.51
CA VAL A 58 7.44 -52.54 11.59
C VAL A 58 6.91 -53.77 12.33
N SER A 59 7.46 -54.08 13.50
CA SER A 59 6.98 -55.19 14.35
C SER A 59 5.52 -55.04 14.78
N GLU A 60 5.07 -53.82 15.06
CA GLU A 60 3.70 -53.50 15.48
C GLU A 60 2.74 -53.46 14.28
N ALA A 61 3.22 -52.97 13.14
CA ALA A 61 2.45 -52.84 11.91
C ALA A 61 2.11 -54.18 11.24
N ALA A 62 2.79 -55.28 11.60
CA ALA A 62 2.52 -56.62 11.10
C ALA A 62 1.06 -57.09 11.32
N ILE A 63 0.37 -56.53 12.33
CA ILE A 63 -1.06 -56.81 12.59
C ILE A 63 -1.97 -56.16 11.53
N GLN A 64 -1.50 -55.05 10.93
CA GLN A 64 -2.28 -54.18 10.05
C GLN A 64 -1.89 -54.35 8.57
N SER A 65 -0.67 -54.86 8.29
CA SER A 65 -0.15 -55.13 6.95
C SER A 65 0.22 -56.61 6.79
N LYS A 66 -0.50 -57.30 5.90
CA LYS A 66 -0.25 -58.70 5.51
C LYS A 66 1.11 -58.84 4.83
N THR A 67 1.52 -57.81 4.08
CA THR A 67 2.81 -57.77 3.40
C THR A 67 3.96 -57.75 4.41
N ILE A 68 3.87 -56.91 5.46
CA ILE A 68 4.87 -56.89 6.54
C ILE A 68 4.90 -58.22 7.30
N GLU A 69 3.73 -58.78 7.65
CA GLU A 69 3.63 -60.09 8.32
C GLU A 69 4.39 -61.17 7.55
N ASN A 70 4.18 -61.26 6.23
CA ASN A 70 4.85 -62.25 5.38
C ASN A 70 6.37 -62.02 5.28
N LEU A 71 6.82 -60.76 5.22
CA LEU A 71 8.24 -60.43 5.15
C LEU A 71 8.98 -60.82 6.45
N ILE A 72 8.33 -60.65 7.60
CA ILE A 72 8.87 -61.10 8.90
C ILE A 72 8.90 -62.63 8.97
N LEU A 73 7.82 -63.32 8.60
CA LEU A 73 7.72 -64.78 8.65
C LEU A 73 8.73 -65.49 7.74
N ASN A 74 9.04 -64.91 6.58
CA ASN A 74 9.99 -65.47 5.62
C ASN A 74 11.46 -65.12 5.95
N GLY A 75 11.70 -64.29 6.97
CA GLY A 75 13.05 -63.86 7.34
C GLY A 75 13.67 -62.84 6.37
N ASN A 76 12.83 -62.12 5.61
CA ASN A 76 13.27 -61.09 4.66
C ASN A 76 13.58 -59.74 5.35
N ILE A 77 13.20 -59.59 6.61
CA ILE A 77 13.45 -58.39 7.44
C ILE A 77 14.21 -58.83 8.71
N THR A 78 15.32 -58.17 8.99
CA THR A 78 16.16 -58.43 10.18
C THR A 78 15.50 -57.95 11.49
N GLU A 79 15.95 -58.43 12.65
CA GLU A 79 15.44 -57.97 13.95
C GLU A 79 15.65 -56.45 14.14
N ASP A 80 16.76 -55.90 13.65
CA ASP A 80 17.03 -54.46 13.70
C ASP A 80 16.06 -53.66 12.82
N GLU A 81 15.67 -54.20 11.65
CA GLU A 81 14.71 -53.57 10.74
C GLU A 81 13.26 -53.65 11.25
N GLN A 82 12.96 -54.58 12.16
CA GLN A 82 11.65 -54.65 12.82
C GLN A 82 11.42 -53.52 13.82
N GLU A 83 12.49 -52.91 14.34
CA GLU A 83 12.45 -51.75 15.23
C GLU A 83 12.40 -50.41 14.47
N LEU A 84 12.57 -50.42 13.15
CA LEU A 84 12.41 -49.23 12.31
C LEU A 84 10.94 -48.86 12.14
N SER A 85 10.70 -47.61 11.68
CA SER A 85 9.36 -47.16 11.34
C SER A 85 8.88 -47.75 10.01
N VAL A 86 7.57 -47.88 9.87
CA VAL A 86 6.93 -48.34 8.62
C VAL A 86 7.29 -47.42 7.46
N LEU A 87 7.38 -46.11 7.68
CA LEU A 87 7.82 -45.17 6.66
C LEU A 87 9.25 -45.47 6.20
N ASN A 88 10.16 -45.76 7.12
CA ASN A 88 11.54 -46.11 6.76
C ASN A 88 11.60 -47.41 5.94
N LEU A 89 10.79 -48.42 6.29
CA LEU A 89 10.69 -49.66 5.52
C LEU A 89 10.18 -49.41 4.09
N ILE A 90 9.12 -48.62 3.93
CA ILE A 90 8.58 -48.22 2.61
C ILE A 90 9.66 -47.51 1.80
N LEU A 91 10.33 -46.53 2.40
CA LEU A 91 11.37 -45.75 1.75
C LEU A 91 12.60 -46.60 1.37
N THR A 92 12.95 -47.58 2.20
CA THR A 92 14.07 -48.52 1.93
C THR A 92 13.78 -49.35 0.68
N PHE A 93 12.59 -49.96 0.59
CA PHE A 93 12.19 -50.73 -0.58
C PHE A 93 12.07 -49.86 -1.84
N PHE A 94 11.55 -48.64 -1.68
CA PHE A 94 11.44 -47.69 -2.78
C PHE A 94 12.82 -47.20 -3.27
N ALA A 95 13.76 -46.96 -2.36
CA ALA A 95 15.13 -46.58 -2.68
C ALA A 95 15.87 -47.73 -3.41
N ARG A 96 15.76 -48.97 -2.94
CA ARG A 96 16.32 -50.15 -3.62
C ARG A 96 15.75 -50.33 -5.02
N TYR A 97 14.45 -50.07 -5.21
CA TYR A 97 13.87 -50.02 -6.56
C TYR A 97 14.56 -48.97 -7.43
N LYS A 98 14.82 -47.76 -6.93
CA LYS A 98 15.47 -46.70 -7.69
C LYS A 98 16.93 -47.01 -8.01
N ASP A 99 17.65 -47.64 -7.08
CA ASP A 99 19.06 -47.99 -7.23
C ASP A 99 19.25 -49.21 -8.17
N GLU A 100 18.42 -50.24 -8.00
CA GLU A 100 18.59 -51.56 -8.65
C GLU A 100 17.61 -51.81 -9.81
N ASN A 101 16.66 -50.89 -10.04
CA ASN A 101 15.55 -51.03 -10.99
C ASN A 101 14.69 -52.29 -10.75
N ASN A 102 14.55 -52.70 -9.48
CA ASN A 102 13.86 -53.92 -9.08
C ASN A 102 12.35 -53.69 -8.87
N THR A 103 11.53 -54.18 -9.80
CA THR A 103 10.07 -53.99 -9.76
C THR A 103 9.37 -54.70 -8.61
N ILE A 104 9.98 -55.74 -8.02
CA ILE A 104 9.44 -56.46 -6.87
C ILE A 104 9.50 -55.58 -5.63
N GLU A 105 10.62 -54.86 -5.42
CA GLU A 105 10.78 -53.95 -4.28
C GLU A 105 9.81 -52.77 -4.37
N LYS A 106 9.54 -52.29 -5.59
CA LYS A 106 8.47 -51.32 -5.83
C LYS A 106 7.11 -51.86 -5.43
N GLU A 107 6.77 -53.08 -5.84
CA GLU A 107 5.49 -53.71 -5.51
C GLU A 107 5.31 -53.89 -3.99
N ILE A 108 6.38 -54.25 -3.27
CA ILE A 108 6.40 -54.35 -1.81
C ILE A 108 6.11 -52.99 -1.18
N ALA A 109 6.82 -51.93 -1.57
CA ALA A 109 6.59 -50.57 -1.07
C ALA A 109 5.14 -50.10 -1.32
N GLU A 110 4.60 -50.39 -2.51
CA GLU A 110 3.23 -50.08 -2.86
C GLU A 110 2.20 -50.84 -2.02
N ASN A 111 2.39 -52.15 -1.82
CA ASN A 111 1.46 -52.98 -1.08
C ASN A 111 1.40 -52.61 0.40
N ILE A 112 2.56 -52.37 1.02
CA ILE A 112 2.63 -51.86 2.41
C ILE A 112 1.87 -50.52 2.50
N THR A 113 2.15 -49.58 1.59
CA THR A 113 1.48 -48.27 1.59
C THR A 113 -0.04 -48.41 1.43
N LYS A 114 -0.53 -49.26 0.50
CA LYS A 114 -1.97 -49.52 0.29
C LYS A 114 -2.63 -50.13 1.54
N GLU A 115 -1.97 -51.12 2.16
CA GLU A 115 -2.49 -51.78 3.35
C GLU A 115 -2.60 -50.82 4.54
N MET A 116 -1.59 -49.96 4.73
CA MET A 116 -1.59 -48.94 5.78
C MET A 116 -2.63 -47.84 5.57
N ILE A 117 -2.84 -47.37 4.34
CA ILE A 117 -3.93 -46.42 4.03
C ILE A 117 -5.28 -47.05 4.35
N ASN A 118 -5.47 -48.32 4.00
CA ASN A 118 -6.74 -49.04 4.18
C ASN A 118 -7.03 -49.40 5.65
N SER A 119 -6.01 -49.47 6.50
CA SER A 119 -6.19 -49.73 7.94
C SER A 119 -6.82 -48.53 8.67
N VAL A 120 -6.66 -47.31 8.13
CA VAL A 120 -7.19 -46.08 8.69
C VAL A 120 -8.57 -45.76 8.12
N LYS A 121 -9.62 -45.89 8.96
CA LYS A 121 -11.02 -45.69 8.53
C LYS A 121 -11.31 -44.31 7.94
N ILE A 122 -10.68 -43.25 8.45
CA ILE A 122 -10.95 -41.88 8.00
C ILE A 122 -10.44 -41.60 6.57
N LEU A 123 -9.44 -42.37 6.11
CA LEU A 123 -8.85 -42.21 4.78
C LEU A 123 -9.64 -42.90 3.66
N LYS A 124 -10.63 -43.75 3.99
CA LYS A 124 -11.43 -44.48 2.98
C LYS A 124 -12.26 -43.57 2.05
N ASN A 125 -12.57 -42.36 2.50
CA ASN A 125 -13.37 -41.40 1.75
C ASN A 125 -12.53 -40.24 1.18
N ILE A 126 -11.20 -40.33 1.24
CA ILE A 126 -10.28 -39.27 0.83
C ILE A 126 -9.35 -39.85 -0.24
N SER A 127 -9.14 -39.10 -1.33
CA SER A 127 -8.10 -39.44 -2.32
C SER A 127 -6.74 -39.11 -1.72
N PHE A 128 -5.89 -40.12 -1.56
CA PHE A 128 -4.56 -39.98 -0.96
C PHE A 128 -3.47 -40.33 -1.97
N GLY A 129 -2.33 -39.66 -1.87
CA GLY A 129 -1.13 -39.95 -2.64
C GLY A 129 0.13 -39.83 -1.79
N LEU A 130 0.97 -40.87 -1.77
CA LEU A 130 2.29 -40.84 -1.15
C LEU A 130 3.35 -40.63 -2.22
N TYR A 131 4.17 -39.60 -2.05
CA TYR A 131 5.23 -39.22 -2.98
C TYR A 131 6.59 -39.21 -2.27
N VAL A 132 7.64 -39.57 -2.99
CA VAL A 132 9.03 -39.40 -2.59
C VAL A 132 9.71 -38.49 -3.62
N GLY A 133 10.04 -37.27 -3.22
CA GLY A 133 10.44 -36.23 -4.17
C GLY A 133 9.31 -35.95 -5.17
N SER A 134 9.58 -36.20 -6.45
CA SER A 134 8.58 -36.09 -7.53
C SER A 134 7.96 -37.43 -7.95
N ASP A 135 8.38 -38.55 -7.33
CA ASP A 135 7.91 -39.88 -7.71
C ASP A 135 6.72 -40.34 -6.86
N LEU A 136 5.66 -40.82 -7.52
CA LEU A 136 4.51 -41.41 -6.85
C LEU A 136 4.82 -42.86 -6.43
N ILE A 137 4.61 -43.18 -5.15
CA ILE A 137 4.59 -44.57 -4.68
C ILE A 137 3.19 -45.14 -4.91
N VAL A 138 2.18 -44.58 -4.24
CA VAL A 138 0.77 -45.00 -4.35
C VAL A 138 -0.13 -43.79 -4.35
N GLY A 139 -1.12 -43.76 -5.23
CA GLY A 139 -2.21 -42.80 -5.16
C GLY A 139 -3.49 -43.35 -5.77
N ASN A 140 -4.63 -42.90 -5.24
CA ASN A 140 -5.94 -43.14 -5.83
C ASN A 140 -6.60 -41.79 -6.09
N TYR A 141 -6.29 -41.19 -7.23
CA TYR A 141 -6.90 -39.92 -7.65
C TYR A 141 -7.40 -40.01 -9.10
N THR A 142 -8.58 -39.46 -9.33
CA THR A 142 -9.03 -39.04 -10.66
C THR A 142 -8.53 -37.61 -10.88
N ASN A 143 -8.04 -37.27 -12.07
CA ASN A 143 -7.44 -35.96 -12.46
C ASN A 143 -8.39 -34.74 -12.37
N THR A 144 -9.40 -34.75 -11.50
CA THR A 144 -10.50 -33.77 -11.47
C THR A 144 -10.78 -33.22 -10.08
N SER A 145 -9.82 -33.25 -9.14
CA SER A 145 -10.01 -32.60 -7.83
C SER A 145 -9.66 -31.12 -7.92
N ASP A 146 -10.57 -30.25 -7.52
CA ASP A 146 -10.37 -28.80 -7.45
C ASP A 146 -9.43 -28.38 -6.29
N LYS A 147 -9.07 -29.31 -5.39
CA LYS A 147 -8.28 -29.03 -4.17
C LYS A 147 -7.25 -30.12 -3.90
N ILE A 148 -5.99 -29.72 -3.67
CA ILE A 148 -4.86 -30.59 -3.33
C ILE A 148 -4.22 -30.04 -2.05
N VAL A 149 -4.03 -30.90 -1.05
CA VAL A 149 -3.37 -30.55 0.23
C VAL A 149 -2.14 -31.41 0.40
N VAL A 150 -1.03 -30.80 0.77
CA VAL A 150 0.28 -31.47 0.89
C VAL A 150 0.77 -31.36 2.32
N SER A 151 1.15 -32.50 2.89
CA SER A 151 2.00 -32.59 4.08
C SER A 151 3.28 -33.30 3.69
N SER A 152 4.42 -32.85 4.22
CA SER A 152 5.74 -33.35 3.86
C SER A 152 6.56 -33.63 5.12
N LEU A 153 7.15 -34.81 5.17
CA LEU A 153 8.12 -35.24 6.16
C LEU A 153 9.39 -35.64 5.42
N ILE A 154 10.53 -35.47 6.08
CA ILE A 154 11.81 -35.80 5.52
C ILE A 154 12.45 -36.82 6.42
N GLU A 155 12.71 -37.98 5.84
CA GLU A 155 13.30 -39.12 6.52
C GLU A 155 14.64 -39.46 5.90
N ASN A 156 15.54 -39.96 6.74
CA ASN A 156 16.81 -40.50 6.27
C ASN A 156 16.67 -42.02 6.19
N THR A 157 16.62 -42.54 4.98
CA THR A 157 16.63 -43.98 4.71
C THR A 157 17.94 -44.37 4.04
N TYR A 158 18.29 -45.65 4.11
CA TYR A 158 19.49 -46.17 3.49
C TYR A 158 19.13 -46.94 2.21
N GLY A 159 19.78 -46.57 1.10
CA GLY A 159 19.88 -47.45 -0.07
C GLY A 159 20.79 -48.64 0.23
N SER A 160 21.01 -49.50 -0.76
CA SER A 160 21.78 -50.75 -0.61
C SER A 160 23.21 -50.54 -0.08
N GLU A 161 23.81 -49.36 -0.31
CA GLU A 161 25.21 -49.05 0.02
C GLU A 161 25.45 -47.69 0.72
N GLY A 162 24.40 -47.03 1.22
CA GLY A 162 24.48 -45.68 1.81
C GLY A 162 24.92 -45.62 3.29
N PRO A 163 25.50 -44.49 3.75
CA PRO A 163 25.80 -44.28 5.17
C PRO A 163 24.51 -44.22 5.99
N LYS A 164 24.41 -45.07 7.02
CA LYS A 164 23.22 -45.20 7.89
C LYS A 164 22.96 -43.98 8.81
N TYR A 165 23.89 -43.03 8.88
CA TYR A 165 23.81 -41.87 9.77
C TYR A 165 24.29 -40.60 9.07
N GLY A 166 23.59 -39.48 9.29
CA GLY A 166 23.94 -38.16 8.77
C GLY A 166 23.31 -37.05 9.62
N TYR A 167 23.88 -35.84 9.56
CA TYR A 167 23.35 -34.66 10.25
C TYR A 167 22.52 -33.81 9.27
N MET A 168 21.31 -33.44 9.69
CA MET A 168 20.43 -32.52 8.95
C MET A 168 20.04 -31.37 9.87
N ALA A 169 20.21 -30.13 9.41
CA ALA A 169 19.72 -28.93 10.08
C ALA A 169 18.67 -28.26 9.18
N ARG A 170 17.51 -27.90 9.74
CA ARG A 170 16.46 -27.16 9.04
C ARG A 170 15.77 -26.16 9.96
N GLY A 171 15.30 -25.07 9.36
CA GLY A 171 14.34 -24.15 9.95
C GLY A 171 13.03 -24.22 9.18
N TYR A 172 11.92 -24.13 9.90
CA TYR A 172 10.58 -23.98 9.33
C TYR A 172 9.92 -22.78 10.02
N LEU A 173 9.14 -22.01 9.26
CA LEU A 173 8.32 -20.93 9.81
C LEU A 173 7.00 -21.57 10.31
N SER A 174 6.88 -21.81 11.62
CA SER A 174 5.70 -22.48 12.20
C SER A 174 4.60 -21.52 12.66
N GLY A 175 4.87 -20.22 12.61
CA GLY A 175 3.96 -19.17 13.02
C GLY A 175 4.62 -17.81 12.85
N ILE A 176 3.79 -16.78 12.72
CA ILE A 176 4.23 -15.41 12.61
C ILE A 176 3.63 -14.67 13.79
N GLU A 177 4.44 -13.88 14.48
CA GLU A 177 3.94 -12.80 15.33
C GLU A 177 4.57 -11.53 14.76
N THR A 178 3.72 -10.66 14.20
CA THR A 178 4.17 -9.38 13.64
C THR A 178 3.40 -8.25 14.26
N GLU A 179 4.10 -7.14 14.45
CA GLU A 179 3.52 -5.84 14.75
C GLU A 179 3.05 -5.21 13.43
N ARG A 180 1.78 -4.78 13.41
CA ARG A 180 1.15 -4.07 12.28
C ARG A 180 0.43 -2.83 12.78
N ALA A 181 -0.03 -2.02 11.84
CA ALA A 181 -0.69 -0.75 12.13
C ALA A 181 -1.92 -0.53 11.25
N SER A 182 -3.03 -0.13 11.87
CA SER A 182 -4.19 0.43 11.18
C SER A 182 -4.04 1.94 11.13
N TYR A 183 -4.31 2.53 9.97
CA TYR A 183 -4.22 3.97 9.76
C TYR A 183 -5.57 4.58 9.40
N LEU A 184 -5.83 5.75 9.97
CA LEU A 184 -6.85 6.69 9.53
C LEU A 184 -6.11 7.97 9.10
N TYR A 185 -6.11 8.24 7.80
CA TYR A 185 -5.46 9.42 7.23
C TYR A 185 -6.43 10.59 7.14
N PHE A 186 -5.89 11.79 7.33
CA PHE A 186 -6.54 13.05 7.00
C PHE A 186 -5.75 13.62 5.82
N GLY A 187 -6.15 13.29 4.58
CA GLY A 187 -5.33 13.51 3.38
C GLY A 187 -5.18 14.96 2.90
N GLY A 188 -5.86 15.89 3.56
CA GLY A 188 -5.79 17.31 3.26
C GLY A 188 -6.54 18.11 4.32
N PHE A 189 -7.74 18.58 3.97
CA PHE A 189 -8.55 19.42 4.84
C PHE A 189 -9.91 18.76 5.11
N VAL A 190 -10.27 18.63 6.39
CA VAL A 190 -11.53 18.02 6.83
C VAL A 190 -12.21 18.94 7.83
N GLY A 191 -13.41 19.43 7.50
CA GLY A 191 -14.19 20.34 8.34
C GLY A 191 -14.75 21.48 7.52
N GLN A 192 -15.65 22.31 8.02
CA GLN A 192 -15.56 22.97 9.31
C GLN A 192 -16.70 22.51 10.24
N GLY A 193 -16.37 21.82 11.33
CA GLY A 193 -17.36 21.29 12.27
C GLY A 193 -16.87 20.08 13.05
N ASN A 194 -17.73 19.48 13.86
CA ASN A 194 -17.37 18.25 14.57
C ASN A 194 -17.25 17.09 13.58
N LEU A 195 -16.23 16.26 13.77
CA LEU A 195 -15.87 15.22 12.82
C LEU A 195 -16.09 13.84 13.42
N SER A 196 -16.51 12.88 12.61
CA SER A 196 -16.48 11.47 13.00
C SER A 196 -15.97 10.59 11.86
N PHE A 197 -15.11 9.65 12.20
CA PHE A 197 -14.42 8.75 11.29
C PHE A 197 -14.57 7.31 11.76
N ASN A 198 -14.33 6.37 10.86
CA ASN A 198 -14.27 4.95 11.18
C ASN A 198 -12.85 4.44 10.92
N ILE A 199 -12.32 3.68 11.88
CA ILE A 199 -11.07 2.92 11.72
C ILE A 199 -11.35 1.45 12.02
N TYR A 200 -10.94 0.58 11.11
CA TYR A 200 -11.06 -0.86 11.26
C TYR A 200 -9.75 -1.42 11.82
N ILE A 201 -9.87 -2.20 12.89
CA ILE A 201 -8.79 -3.01 13.46
C ILE A 201 -9.16 -4.46 13.21
N PRO A 202 -8.30 -5.28 12.57
CA PRO A 202 -8.65 -6.67 12.25
C PRO A 202 -9.14 -7.47 13.46
N GLU A 203 -10.07 -8.41 13.25
CA GLU A 203 -10.57 -9.28 14.32
C GLU A 203 -9.50 -10.24 14.85
N THR A 204 -8.48 -10.49 14.03
CA THR A 204 -7.37 -11.45 14.23
C THR A 204 -6.27 -10.88 15.12
N VAL A 205 -6.38 -9.59 15.48
CA VAL A 205 -5.52 -8.92 16.44
C VAL A 205 -5.52 -9.65 17.79
N LYS A 206 -4.33 -9.96 18.30
CA LYS A 206 -4.15 -10.45 19.68
C LYS A 206 -4.33 -9.30 20.67
N ASN A 207 -3.45 -8.31 20.57
CA ASN A 207 -3.36 -7.17 21.47
C ASN A 207 -3.13 -5.87 20.68
N ILE A 208 -3.82 -4.80 21.08
CA ILE A 208 -3.49 -3.43 20.65
C ILE A 208 -2.35 -2.94 21.52
N ILE A 209 -1.31 -2.39 20.89
CA ILE A 209 -0.03 -2.05 21.53
C ILE A 209 0.00 -0.56 21.87
N LEU A 210 -0.24 0.29 20.87
CA LEU A 210 -0.22 1.74 21.02
C LEU A 210 -1.17 2.41 20.03
N SER A 211 -1.51 3.66 20.31
CA SER A 211 -2.24 4.53 19.42
C SER A 211 -1.55 5.89 19.41
N TYR A 212 -1.34 6.46 18.22
CA TYR A 212 -0.62 7.72 18.03
C TYR A 212 -1.37 8.62 17.05
N LEU A 213 -1.59 9.87 17.45
CA LEU A 213 -2.23 10.90 16.66
C LEU A 213 -1.22 11.99 16.32
N GLU A 214 -1.14 12.30 15.04
CA GLU A 214 -0.37 13.42 14.51
C GLU A 214 -1.26 14.20 13.55
N VAL A 215 -1.68 15.41 13.94
CA VAL A 215 -2.59 16.24 13.13
C VAL A 215 -2.25 17.73 13.21
N SER A 216 -2.56 18.44 12.13
CA SER A 216 -2.67 19.90 12.13
C SER A 216 -4.11 20.29 12.38
N ALA A 217 -4.43 20.80 13.57
CA ALA A 217 -5.78 21.21 13.94
C ALA A 217 -5.95 22.74 13.94
N GLY A 218 -7.11 23.24 13.54
CA GLY A 218 -7.42 24.68 13.57
C GLY A 218 -7.69 25.23 14.97
N SER A 219 -8.16 24.39 15.90
CA SER A 219 -8.39 24.76 17.31
C SER A 219 -8.17 23.57 18.24
N ASN A 220 -8.21 23.84 19.56
CA ASN A 220 -8.31 22.79 20.58
C ASN A 220 -9.54 21.90 20.34
N PHE A 221 -9.43 20.62 20.67
CA PHE A 221 -10.51 19.65 20.51
C PHE A 221 -10.44 18.53 21.54
N SER A 222 -11.58 17.91 21.79
CA SER A 222 -11.70 16.67 22.57
C SER A 222 -11.85 15.48 21.64
N LEU A 223 -11.13 14.39 21.94
CA LEU A 223 -11.19 13.13 21.19
C LEU A 223 -12.03 12.10 21.94
N PHE A 224 -12.92 11.43 21.21
CA PHE A 224 -13.71 10.31 21.70
C PHE A 224 -13.48 9.09 20.82
N VAL A 225 -13.28 7.93 21.44
CA VAL A 225 -13.14 6.64 20.76
C VAL A 225 -14.28 5.76 21.23
N ASN A 226 -15.09 5.26 20.29
CA ASN A 226 -16.30 4.48 20.59
C ASN A 226 -17.26 5.16 21.58
N ASN A 227 -17.45 6.48 21.42
CA ASN A 227 -18.22 7.36 22.32
C ASN A 227 -17.67 7.52 23.75
N ASN A 228 -16.54 6.90 24.08
CA ASN A 228 -15.86 7.12 25.34
C ASN A 228 -14.88 8.28 25.18
N PHE A 229 -14.87 9.18 26.17
CA PHE A 229 -13.88 10.25 26.23
C PHE A 229 -12.48 9.65 26.29
N SER A 230 -11.58 10.18 25.47
CA SER A 230 -10.19 9.76 25.44
C SER A 230 -9.30 10.82 26.07
N GLU A 231 -9.20 11.99 25.45
CA GLU A 231 -8.30 13.07 25.90
C GLU A 231 -8.69 14.41 25.27
N ASP A 232 -8.27 15.51 25.91
CA ASP A 232 -8.33 16.88 25.38
C ASP A 232 -6.99 17.29 24.77
N PHE A 233 -7.04 17.83 23.56
CA PHE A 233 -5.88 18.28 22.80
C PHE A 233 -5.84 19.81 22.73
N PHE A 234 -4.71 20.37 23.13
CA PHE A 234 -4.45 21.81 23.15
C PHE A 234 -3.39 22.15 22.12
N LEU A 235 -3.65 23.17 21.29
CA LEU A 235 -2.70 23.63 20.29
C LEU A 235 -1.39 24.05 20.97
N ASN A 236 -0.28 23.42 20.57
CA ASN A 236 1.03 23.79 21.06
C ASN A 236 1.57 24.98 20.24
N SER A 237 1.61 26.16 20.85
CA SER A 237 2.16 27.39 20.24
C SER A 237 3.67 27.32 19.94
N SER A 238 4.35 26.26 20.37
CA SER A 238 5.78 26.02 20.14
C SER A 238 6.07 25.10 18.95
N ALA A 239 5.04 24.50 18.32
CA ALA A 239 5.23 23.70 17.12
C ALA A 239 5.76 24.61 16.00
N GLY A 240 6.89 24.24 15.40
CA GLY A 240 7.48 24.98 14.28
C GLY A 240 6.49 25.07 13.12
N ASN A 241 6.71 26.05 12.23
CA ASN A 241 5.77 26.44 11.16
C ASN A 241 5.45 25.37 10.10
N PHE A 242 5.94 24.14 10.24
CA PHE A 242 5.80 23.05 9.28
C PHE A 242 5.59 21.68 9.95
N SER A 243 5.26 21.66 11.24
CA SER A 243 4.99 20.43 11.98
C SER A 243 3.53 20.36 12.41
N ALA A 244 2.96 19.15 12.45
CA ALA A 244 1.67 18.93 13.09
C ALA A 244 1.68 19.53 14.50
N ASN A 245 0.67 20.36 14.78
CA ASN A 245 0.57 21.11 16.03
C ASN A 245 0.04 20.27 17.19
N ILE A 246 -0.47 19.07 16.89
CA ILE A 246 -0.82 18.02 17.86
C ILE A 246 -0.05 16.74 17.50
N LYS A 247 0.67 16.22 18.49
CA LYS A 247 1.42 14.95 18.43
C LYS A 247 1.30 14.27 19.78
N SER A 248 0.55 13.17 19.88
CA SER A 248 0.36 12.49 21.17
C SER A 248 0.00 11.02 21.02
N TYR A 249 0.33 10.26 22.06
CA TYR A 249 -0.21 8.92 22.23
C TYR A 249 -1.63 9.00 22.81
N ILE A 250 -2.52 8.17 22.28
CA ILE A 250 -3.91 8.09 22.74
C ILE A 250 -4.09 6.85 23.60
N ASN A 251 -4.97 6.95 24.60
CA ASN A 251 -5.37 5.81 25.41
C ASN A 251 -5.98 4.68 24.56
N ILE A 252 -5.31 3.53 24.55
CA ILE A 252 -5.71 2.34 23.81
C ILE A 252 -6.93 1.62 24.41
N SER A 253 -7.30 1.89 25.67
CA SER A 253 -8.37 1.14 26.37
C SER A 253 -9.75 1.31 25.74
N ASN A 254 -9.96 2.37 24.96
CA ASN A 254 -11.22 2.65 24.29
C ASN A 254 -11.33 1.97 22.91
N PHE A 255 -10.22 1.45 22.37
CA PHE A 255 -10.21 0.72 21.10
C PHE A 255 -10.62 -0.73 21.30
N LYS A 256 -11.28 -1.29 20.29
CA LYS A 256 -11.69 -2.69 20.23
C LYS A 256 -11.35 -3.29 18.86
N LYS A 257 -11.36 -4.61 18.77
CA LYS A 257 -11.28 -5.31 17.50
C LYS A 257 -12.52 -5.00 16.65
N GLY A 258 -12.37 -4.97 15.33
CA GLY A 258 -13.39 -4.57 14.37
C GLY A 258 -13.49 -3.06 14.18
N ASN A 259 -14.70 -2.58 13.89
CA ASN A 259 -14.96 -1.16 13.61
C ASN A 259 -14.92 -0.32 14.89
N ASN A 260 -14.13 0.77 14.84
CA ASN A 260 -14.04 1.79 15.88
C ASN A 260 -14.48 3.14 15.32
N THR A 261 -15.26 3.88 16.09
CA THR A 261 -15.65 5.26 15.73
C THR A 261 -14.74 6.25 16.43
N ILE A 262 -14.13 7.15 15.68
CA ILE A 262 -13.27 8.22 16.17
C ILE A 262 -14.01 9.54 16.00
N LYS A 263 -14.33 10.24 17.09
CA LYS A 263 -15.06 11.51 17.07
C LYS A 263 -14.17 12.63 17.61
N ILE A 264 -14.07 13.71 16.85
CA ILE A 264 -13.36 14.94 17.19
C ILE A 264 -14.39 16.03 17.42
N VAL A 265 -14.36 16.63 18.61
CA VAL A 265 -15.26 17.73 18.99
C VAL A 265 -14.42 18.96 19.23
N PHE A 266 -14.59 20.00 18.42
CA PHE A 266 -13.81 21.23 18.56
C PHE A 266 -14.37 22.11 19.68
N ASN A 267 -13.46 22.72 20.45
CA ASN A 267 -13.83 23.57 21.59
C ASN A 267 -14.04 25.03 21.18
N SER A 268 -13.61 25.41 19.96
CA SER A 268 -13.79 26.76 19.41
C SER A 268 -15.25 27.05 19.07
N THR A 269 -15.72 28.27 19.34
CA THR A 269 -17.02 28.76 18.85
C THR A 269 -16.93 29.34 17.43
N ASN A 270 -15.72 29.66 16.94
CA ASN A 270 -15.51 30.09 15.56
C ASN A 270 -15.38 28.86 14.65
N THR A 271 -16.36 28.68 13.75
CA THR A 271 -16.43 27.60 12.77
C THR A 271 -15.23 27.58 11.82
N SER A 272 -14.65 28.73 11.47
CA SER A 272 -13.47 28.78 10.59
C SER A 272 -12.26 28.02 11.14
N ASN A 273 -12.19 27.83 12.47
CA ASN A 273 -11.10 27.10 13.14
C ASN A 273 -11.43 25.63 13.45
N GLN A 274 -12.63 25.14 13.12
CA GLN A 274 -13.09 23.79 13.45
C GLN A 274 -12.70 22.78 12.35
N PHE A 275 -11.41 22.61 12.09
CA PHE A 275 -10.93 21.72 11.02
C PHE A 275 -9.67 20.94 11.40
N ILE A 276 -9.45 19.85 10.67
CA ILE A 276 -8.16 19.15 10.59
C ILE A 276 -7.55 19.42 9.22
N GLY A 277 -6.37 20.04 9.18
CA GLY A 277 -5.62 20.41 7.98
C GLY A 277 -4.56 19.38 7.58
N GLY A 278 -4.70 18.13 8.03
CA GLY A 278 -3.90 17.00 7.58
C GLY A 278 -3.31 16.19 8.74
N GLY A 279 -2.87 14.98 8.44
CA GLY A 279 -2.17 14.10 9.39
C GLY A 279 -2.70 12.66 9.38
N PHE A 280 -2.51 11.94 10.48
CA PHE A 280 -3.02 10.58 10.65
C PHE A 280 -3.26 10.20 12.11
N LEU A 281 -4.12 9.20 12.30
CA LEU A 281 -4.21 8.37 13.50
C LEU A 281 -3.71 6.97 13.16
N ARG A 282 -2.73 6.49 13.91
CA ARG A 282 -2.11 5.16 13.77
C ARG A 282 -2.43 4.33 15.01
N VAL A 283 -2.85 3.08 14.83
CA VAL A 283 -3.09 2.13 15.92
C VAL A 283 -2.29 0.87 15.64
N ASP A 284 -1.30 0.59 16.49
CA ASP A 284 -0.45 -0.60 16.33
C ASP A 284 -0.99 -1.77 17.12
N TYR A 285 -0.79 -2.96 16.57
CA TYR A 285 -1.30 -4.19 17.13
C TYR A 285 -0.46 -5.40 16.74
N ASN A 286 -0.52 -6.45 17.57
CA ASN A 286 0.08 -7.75 17.27
C ASN A 286 -0.92 -8.65 16.56
N THR A 287 -0.50 -9.25 15.45
CA THR A 287 -1.28 -10.26 14.71
C THR A 287 -0.44 -11.48 14.36
N THR A 288 -1.11 -12.62 14.21
CA THR A 288 -0.50 -13.86 13.72
C THR A 288 -0.64 -14.07 12.22
N GLU A 289 -1.32 -13.16 11.53
CA GLU A 289 -1.60 -13.29 10.11
C GLU A 289 -0.56 -12.58 9.23
N LEU A 290 -0.20 -13.25 8.14
CA LEU A 290 0.78 -12.79 7.17
C LEU A 290 0.20 -11.74 6.21
N PHE A 291 -1.11 -11.67 6.06
CA PHE A 291 -1.78 -10.71 5.18
C PHE A 291 -3.07 -10.20 5.83
N GLU A 292 -3.42 -8.95 5.57
CA GLU A 292 -4.78 -8.48 5.86
C GLU A 292 -5.69 -8.98 4.74
N GLU A 293 -6.75 -9.71 5.09
CA GLU A 293 -7.80 -10.03 4.13
C GLU A 293 -8.46 -8.73 3.64
N LYS A 294 -8.28 -8.42 2.36
CA LYS A 294 -9.03 -7.38 1.66
C LYS A 294 -9.88 -8.04 0.60
N GLU A 295 -11.12 -7.55 0.43
CA GLU A 295 -11.97 -8.01 -0.66
C GLU A 295 -11.24 -7.82 -2.00
N SER A 296 -10.95 -8.94 -2.67
CA SER A 296 -10.22 -8.90 -3.94
C SER A 296 -10.98 -8.06 -4.97
N GLY A 297 -10.26 -7.14 -5.61
CA GLY A 297 -10.79 -6.29 -6.67
C GLY A 297 -11.74 -5.17 -6.20
N LYS A 298 -11.91 -4.95 -4.89
CA LYS A 298 -12.75 -3.87 -4.35
C LYS A 298 -11.98 -3.00 -3.38
N TYR A 299 -12.21 -1.69 -3.48
CA TYR A 299 -11.72 -0.71 -2.53
C TYR A 299 -12.85 0.23 -2.16
N ARG A 300 -12.98 0.57 -0.88
CA ARG A 300 -14.03 1.45 -0.37
C ARG A 300 -13.41 2.61 0.38
N TYR A 301 -13.66 3.81 -0.13
CA TYR A 301 -13.45 5.05 0.60
C TYR A 301 -14.71 5.38 1.41
N ASN A 302 -14.55 5.69 2.70
CA ASN A 302 -15.65 6.10 3.57
C ASN A 302 -15.53 7.60 3.84
N PHE A 303 -16.53 8.37 3.43
CA PHE A 303 -16.58 9.79 3.78
C PHE A 303 -16.61 9.98 5.31
N PRO A 304 -15.88 10.97 5.84
CA PRO A 304 -16.05 11.36 7.22
C PRO A 304 -17.43 11.98 7.43
N ARG A 305 -17.96 11.82 8.63
CA ARG A 305 -19.15 12.56 9.05
C ARG A 305 -18.71 13.94 9.50
N ILE A 306 -19.21 14.97 8.84
CA ILE A 306 -18.95 16.37 9.16
C ILE A 306 -20.26 16.99 9.67
N GLU A 307 -20.32 17.28 10.97
CA GLU A 307 -21.40 18.05 11.58
C GLU A 307 -21.03 19.54 11.56
N GLY A 308 -21.32 20.20 10.44
CA GLY A 308 -20.99 21.61 10.22
C GLY A 308 -21.01 21.95 8.73
N ILE A 309 -20.11 22.82 8.29
CA ILE A 309 -19.94 23.14 6.87
C ILE A 309 -19.19 21.99 6.20
N ILE A 310 -19.83 21.38 5.20
CA ILE A 310 -19.22 20.31 4.42
C ILE A 310 -18.09 20.91 3.58
N ASN A 311 -16.86 20.63 3.97
CA ASN A 311 -15.68 20.98 3.20
C ASN A 311 -14.57 19.93 3.45
N LEU A 312 -14.35 19.12 2.42
CA LEU A 312 -13.47 17.96 2.45
C LEU A 312 -12.57 18.02 1.21
N TYR A 313 -11.28 18.04 1.46
CA TYR A 313 -10.23 17.83 0.48
C TYR A 313 -9.43 16.62 0.91
N ASP A 314 -9.48 15.57 0.11
CA ASP A 314 -8.85 14.30 0.40
C ASP A 314 -8.38 13.64 -0.91
N GLY A 315 -7.79 12.46 -0.80
CA GLY A 315 -7.47 11.63 -1.94
C GLY A 315 -7.53 10.16 -1.59
N PHE A 316 -7.74 9.32 -2.60
CA PHE A 316 -7.67 7.87 -2.43
C PHE A 316 -6.82 7.24 -3.52
N TYR A 317 -5.99 6.27 -3.12
CA TYR A 317 -5.15 5.52 -4.03
C TYR A 317 -5.92 4.37 -4.68
N ILE A 318 -5.82 4.23 -6.00
CA ILE A 318 -6.41 3.12 -6.74
C ILE A 318 -5.31 2.07 -7.01
N PRO A 319 -5.26 0.93 -6.30
CA PRO A 319 -4.13 0.01 -6.37
C PRO A 319 -4.03 -0.82 -7.66
N GLY A 320 -5.04 -0.80 -8.52
CA GLY A 320 -5.11 -1.62 -9.72
C GLY A 320 -5.76 -0.89 -10.89
N ASN A 321 -6.12 -1.66 -11.92
CA ASN A 321 -6.85 -1.13 -13.07
C ASN A 321 -8.31 -0.88 -12.70
N LEU A 322 -8.74 0.37 -12.78
CA LEU A 322 -10.09 0.77 -12.45
C LEU A 322 -11.07 0.37 -13.54
N THR A 323 -12.08 -0.40 -13.16
CA THR A 323 -13.15 -0.83 -14.06
C THR A 323 -14.51 -0.25 -13.67
N ASN A 324 -14.69 0.10 -12.40
CA ASN A 324 -15.98 0.53 -11.88
C ASN A 324 -15.83 1.47 -10.68
N ILE A 325 -16.58 2.58 -10.68
CA ILE A 325 -16.79 3.44 -9.51
C ILE A 325 -18.30 3.56 -9.23
N ASN A 326 -18.71 3.36 -7.97
CA ASN A 326 -20.05 3.76 -7.50
C ASN A 326 -19.89 4.61 -6.25
N VAL A 327 -20.73 5.64 -6.11
CA VAL A 327 -20.72 6.54 -4.95
C VAL A 327 -22.10 6.53 -4.31
N HIS A 328 -22.12 6.36 -3.00
CA HIS A 328 -23.30 6.59 -2.17
C HIS A 328 -23.03 7.82 -1.31
N LEU A 329 -23.85 8.87 -1.49
CA LEU A 329 -23.72 10.12 -0.78
C LEU A 329 -24.99 10.40 0.03
N HIS A 330 -24.81 10.60 1.33
CA HIS A 330 -25.86 10.99 2.27
C HIS A 330 -25.46 12.30 2.92
N TYR A 331 -26.28 13.33 2.77
CA TYR A 331 -26.03 14.63 3.38
C TYR A 331 -27.34 15.30 3.82
N TYR A 332 -27.20 16.32 4.65
CA TYR A 332 -28.28 17.22 5.05
C TYR A 332 -27.88 18.65 4.73
N ASN A 333 -28.66 19.33 3.88
CA ASN A 333 -28.44 20.73 3.53
C ASN A 333 -29.54 21.60 4.14
N ASN A 334 -29.18 22.66 4.84
CA ASN A 334 -30.13 23.65 5.38
C ASN A 334 -29.94 25.05 4.78
N VAL A 335 -29.08 25.20 3.77
CA VAL A 335 -28.76 26.48 3.12
C VAL A 335 -29.36 26.51 1.72
N SER A 336 -30.34 27.39 1.51
CA SER A 336 -31.12 27.47 0.26
C SER A 336 -30.33 27.96 -0.96
N GLU A 337 -29.16 28.57 -0.75
CA GLU A 337 -28.26 29.05 -1.82
C GLU A 337 -26.91 28.28 -1.81
N GLY A 338 -26.78 27.26 -0.96
CA GLY A 338 -25.56 26.48 -0.82
C GLY A 338 -25.60 25.24 -1.71
N ASN A 339 -24.82 25.24 -2.80
CA ASN A 339 -24.73 24.08 -3.69
C ASN A 339 -23.71 23.08 -3.14
N ILE A 340 -24.13 21.87 -2.81
CA ILE A 340 -23.22 20.78 -2.45
C ILE A 340 -22.71 20.13 -3.73
N PHE A 341 -21.40 19.95 -3.83
CA PHE A 341 -20.75 19.37 -4.99
C PHE A 341 -19.73 18.31 -4.60
N LEU A 342 -19.56 17.32 -5.47
CA LEU A 342 -18.52 16.31 -5.39
C LEU A 342 -17.71 16.31 -6.68
N THR A 343 -16.40 16.35 -6.53
CA THR A 343 -15.44 16.21 -7.62
C THR A 343 -14.50 15.04 -7.36
N ILE A 344 -14.22 14.28 -8.42
CA ILE A 344 -13.29 13.15 -8.42
C ILE A 344 -12.39 13.32 -9.64
N ALA A 345 -11.07 13.29 -9.45
CA ALA A 345 -10.10 13.48 -10.54
C ALA A 345 -10.38 14.77 -11.35
N ASN A 346 -10.70 15.89 -10.67
CA ASN A 346 -11.09 17.17 -11.30
C ASN A 346 -12.42 17.17 -12.07
N ALA A 347 -13.12 16.03 -12.18
CA ALA A 347 -14.43 15.95 -12.79
C ALA A 347 -15.53 16.24 -11.76
N SER A 348 -16.46 17.15 -12.08
CA SER A 348 -17.69 17.33 -11.29
C SER A 348 -18.62 16.14 -11.53
N VAL A 349 -18.73 15.27 -10.53
CA VAL A 349 -19.54 14.04 -10.60
C VAL A 349 -20.92 14.23 -9.98
N PHE A 350 -21.10 15.27 -9.16
CA PHE A 350 -22.37 15.63 -8.55
C PHE A 350 -22.39 17.10 -8.15
N GLU A 351 -23.54 17.75 -8.34
CA GLU A 351 -23.82 19.09 -7.85
C GLU A 351 -25.33 19.21 -7.63
N SER A 352 -25.74 19.73 -6.47
CA SER A 352 -27.14 19.89 -6.11
C SER A 352 -27.33 21.06 -5.14
N ASP A 353 -28.43 21.79 -5.31
CA ASP A 353 -28.93 22.84 -4.43
C ASP A 353 -30.11 22.35 -3.56
N GLU A 354 -30.41 21.04 -3.58
CA GLU A 354 -31.51 20.46 -2.80
C GLU A 354 -31.32 20.71 -1.30
N VAL A 355 -32.40 21.22 -0.67
CA VAL A 355 -32.48 21.49 0.77
C VAL A 355 -33.20 20.33 1.46
N GLY A 356 -32.71 19.94 2.64
CA GLY A 356 -33.19 18.83 3.43
C GLY A 356 -32.21 17.66 3.45
N GLU A 357 -32.72 16.49 3.84
CA GLU A 357 -31.96 15.25 3.81
C GLU A 357 -31.98 14.64 2.42
N VAL A 358 -30.79 14.40 1.85
CA VAL A 358 -30.62 13.87 0.50
C VAL A 358 -29.79 12.58 0.57
N ASN A 359 -30.30 11.55 -0.10
CA ASN A 359 -29.66 10.24 -0.23
C ASN A 359 -29.56 9.87 -1.70
N ILE A 360 -28.36 9.91 -2.27
CA ILE A 360 -28.14 9.66 -3.70
C ILE A 360 -27.13 8.54 -3.93
N THR A 361 -27.37 7.76 -4.98
CA THR A 361 -26.42 6.79 -5.52
C THR A 361 -26.04 7.19 -6.93
N LEU A 362 -24.75 7.43 -7.15
CA LEU A 362 -24.17 7.70 -8.46
C LEU A 362 -23.54 6.42 -8.98
N ASN A 363 -24.02 5.97 -10.14
CA ASN A 363 -23.53 4.76 -10.77
C ASN A 363 -22.30 5.02 -11.65
N ASN A 364 -21.64 3.94 -12.03
CA ASN A 364 -20.47 3.97 -12.91
C ASN A 364 -20.68 4.74 -14.22
N SER A 365 -21.84 4.62 -14.88
CA SER A 365 -22.08 5.28 -16.17
C SER A 365 -22.07 6.80 -16.06
N ASN A 366 -22.65 7.34 -14.99
CA ASN A 366 -22.67 8.78 -14.77
C ASN A 366 -21.27 9.31 -14.44
N ILE A 367 -20.56 8.62 -13.54
CA ILE A 367 -19.23 9.01 -13.10
C ILE A 367 -18.20 8.93 -14.24
N SER A 368 -18.19 7.84 -15.00
CA SER A 368 -17.30 7.68 -16.17
C SER A 368 -17.55 8.74 -17.24
N SER A 369 -18.81 9.12 -17.46
CA SER A 369 -19.16 10.21 -18.38
C SER A 369 -18.64 11.56 -17.89
N SER A 370 -18.82 11.89 -16.61
CA SER A 370 -18.26 13.11 -16.02
C SER A 370 -16.73 13.17 -16.13
N ILE A 371 -16.05 12.05 -15.87
CA ILE A 371 -14.59 11.95 -15.99
C ILE A 371 -14.13 12.14 -17.44
N THR A 372 -14.85 11.55 -18.39
CA THR A 372 -14.58 11.73 -19.83
C THR A 372 -14.78 13.18 -20.26
N ASN A 373 -15.81 13.85 -19.75
CA ASN A 373 -16.06 15.28 -20.02
C ASN A 373 -14.96 16.19 -19.47
N ALA A 374 -14.27 15.76 -18.41
CA ALA A 374 -13.09 16.45 -17.87
C ALA A 374 -11.79 16.14 -18.64
N GLY A 375 -11.87 15.38 -19.74
CA GLY A 375 -10.72 15.01 -20.58
C GLY A 375 -9.90 13.84 -20.03
N LEU A 376 -10.43 13.08 -19.07
CA LEU A 376 -9.75 11.95 -18.43
C LEU A 376 -10.49 10.64 -18.71
N ASN A 377 -9.85 9.51 -18.42
CA ASN A 377 -10.49 8.19 -18.43
C ASN A 377 -9.99 7.33 -17.26
N TYR A 378 -10.57 6.14 -17.10
CA TYR A 378 -10.20 5.24 -16.00
C TYR A 378 -8.75 4.75 -16.07
N CYS A 379 -8.15 4.64 -17.25
CA CYS A 379 -6.74 4.33 -17.37
C CYS A 379 -5.87 5.46 -16.82
N ASN A 380 -6.25 6.73 -17.02
CA ASN A 380 -5.51 7.87 -16.48
C ASN A 380 -5.53 7.95 -14.95
N ILE A 381 -6.58 7.43 -14.31
CA ILE A 381 -6.76 7.49 -12.86
C ILE A 381 -6.51 6.15 -12.14
N SER A 382 -6.06 5.12 -12.87
CA SER A 382 -5.66 3.83 -12.30
C SER A 382 -4.23 3.90 -11.75
N LYS A 383 -3.95 3.21 -10.64
CA LYS A 383 -2.60 3.13 -10.04
C LYS A 383 -2.01 4.47 -9.60
N VAL A 384 -2.88 5.43 -9.33
CA VAL A 384 -2.51 6.77 -8.85
C VAL A 384 -3.42 7.18 -7.69
N THR A 385 -2.98 8.19 -6.93
CA THR A 385 -3.80 8.86 -5.93
C THR A 385 -4.74 9.84 -6.63
N VAL A 386 -6.04 9.61 -6.49
CA VAL A 386 -7.08 10.42 -7.12
C VAL A 386 -7.56 11.48 -6.13
N PRO A 387 -7.51 12.78 -6.49
CA PRO A 387 -8.03 13.83 -5.64
C PRO A 387 -9.56 13.74 -5.56
N LEU A 388 -10.06 13.97 -4.35
CA LEU A 388 -11.46 13.94 -3.97
C LEU A 388 -11.79 15.25 -3.28
N ARG A 389 -12.83 15.94 -3.75
CA ARG A 389 -13.33 17.13 -3.06
C ARG A 389 -14.84 17.11 -2.96
N LEU A 390 -15.34 17.16 -1.73
CA LEU A 390 -16.74 17.29 -1.38
C LEU A 390 -16.89 18.61 -0.63
N GLY A 391 -17.68 19.53 -1.16
CA GLY A 391 -17.78 20.86 -0.59
C GLY A 391 -19.12 21.54 -0.85
N MET A 392 -19.24 22.76 -0.34
CA MET A 392 -20.38 23.63 -0.61
C MET A 392 -19.92 24.92 -1.30
N LYS A 393 -20.60 25.34 -2.37
CA LYS A 393 -20.37 26.60 -3.09
C LYS A 393 -21.35 27.67 -2.59
N SER A 394 -21.06 28.93 -2.93
CA SER A 394 -21.98 30.07 -2.75
C SER A 394 -22.31 30.43 -1.29
N LEU A 395 -21.37 30.19 -0.38
CA LEU A 395 -21.44 30.73 0.98
C LEU A 395 -20.79 32.12 1.03
N THR A 396 -21.58 33.16 1.29
CA THR A 396 -21.03 34.46 1.70
C THR A 396 -20.80 34.46 3.20
N PHE A 397 -19.54 34.32 3.61
CA PHE A 397 -19.14 34.52 5.00
C PHE A 397 -19.11 36.03 5.30
N THR A 398 -19.82 36.46 6.35
CA THR A 398 -19.82 37.86 6.80
C THR A 398 -18.56 38.25 7.55
N GLU A 399 -17.68 37.29 7.85
CA GLU A 399 -16.35 37.57 8.38
C GLU A 399 -15.41 37.79 7.19
N GLN A 400 -14.92 39.03 7.08
CA GLN A 400 -13.89 39.39 6.13
C GLN A 400 -12.62 38.63 6.55
N GLU A 401 -12.40 37.43 6.01
CA GLU A 401 -11.19 36.65 6.29
C GLU A 401 -10.00 37.45 5.76
N VAL A 402 -9.32 38.16 6.66
CA VAL A 402 -8.02 38.74 6.38
C VAL A 402 -7.05 37.57 6.40
N GLY A 403 -6.52 37.24 5.23
CA GLY A 403 -5.48 36.24 5.05
C GLY A 403 -4.27 36.57 5.92
N ASN A 404 -3.69 35.54 6.52
CA ASN A 404 -2.55 35.68 7.43
C ASN A 404 -1.40 34.73 7.08
N ALA A 405 -1.37 34.31 5.81
CA ALA A 405 -0.38 33.37 5.31
C ALA A 405 0.81 34.11 4.66
N ASP A 406 2.01 33.62 4.94
CA ASP A 406 3.23 33.90 4.20
C ASP A 406 3.66 32.61 3.48
N ILE A 407 3.70 32.64 2.16
CA ILE A 407 3.97 31.47 1.35
C ILE A 407 5.29 31.67 0.61
N VAL A 408 6.15 30.66 0.60
CA VAL A 408 7.25 30.57 -0.36
C VAL A 408 6.92 29.50 -1.39
N LEU A 409 6.77 29.92 -2.64
CA LEU A 409 6.59 29.03 -3.79
C LEU A 409 7.96 28.73 -4.39
N ILE A 410 8.38 27.47 -4.31
CA ILE A 410 9.62 26.95 -4.86
C ILE A 410 9.33 26.27 -6.20
N THR A 411 10.05 26.67 -7.25
CA THR A 411 9.88 26.15 -8.61
C THR A 411 11.21 25.64 -9.14
N ASP A 412 11.23 24.36 -9.54
CA ASP A 412 12.35 23.76 -10.23
C ASP A 412 12.47 24.33 -11.64
N VAL A 413 13.66 24.83 -11.97
CA VAL A 413 14.02 25.35 -13.29
C VAL A 413 15.25 24.61 -13.84
N SER A 414 15.45 23.36 -13.43
CA SER A 414 16.51 22.47 -13.90
C SER A 414 16.36 22.11 -15.38
N GLY A 415 17.41 21.52 -15.96
CA GLY A 415 17.41 21.15 -17.38
C GLY A 415 16.30 20.16 -17.77
N SER A 416 15.87 19.28 -16.85
CA SER A 416 14.76 18.33 -17.08
C SER A 416 13.44 19.04 -17.36
N MET A 417 13.24 20.25 -16.85
CA MET A 417 12.04 21.06 -17.09
C MET A 417 11.89 21.51 -18.56
N THR A 418 12.92 21.33 -19.39
CA THR A 418 12.87 21.53 -20.85
C THR A 418 12.14 20.37 -21.56
N GLN A 419 11.96 19.24 -20.89
CA GLN A 419 11.26 18.09 -21.45
C GLN A 419 9.77 18.37 -21.63
N CYS A 420 9.14 17.64 -22.54
CA CYS A 420 7.70 17.67 -22.70
C CYS A 420 7.01 17.13 -21.43
N VAL A 421 5.79 17.61 -21.19
CA VAL A 421 4.90 17.03 -20.16
C VAL A 421 4.57 15.57 -20.49
N GLU A 422 4.34 15.28 -21.77
CA GLU A 422 4.19 13.92 -22.30
C GLU A 422 5.56 13.37 -22.75
N ASN A 423 5.80 12.06 -22.70
CA ASN A 423 7.07 11.42 -23.11
C ASN A 423 7.32 11.48 -24.64
N ASN A 424 7.38 12.68 -25.21
CA ASN A 424 7.66 12.96 -26.61
C ASN A 424 8.88 13.90 -26.72
N SER A 425 9.72 13.70 -27.73
CA SER A 425 10.99 14.43 -27.90
C SER A 425 10.84 15.76 -28.66
N ASN A 426 9.68 16.02 -29.27
CA ASN A 426 9.40 17.24 -30.04
C ASN A 426 8.28 18.05 -29.39
N CYS A 427 8.64 18.96 -28.48
CA CYS A 427 7.67 19.82 -27.81
C CYS A 427 7.40 21.08 -28.65
N PRO A 428 6.14 21.36 -29.05
CA PRO A 428 5.78 22.72 -29.43
C PRO A 428 5.98 23.67 -28.24
N SER A 429 6.30 24.93 -28.50
CA SER A 429 6.42 25.96 -27.46
C SER A 429 5.11 26.05 -26.66
N GLY A 430 5.18 26.04 -25.32
CA GLY A 430 4.02 25.98 -24.44
C GLY A 430 3.67 24.58 -23.93
N SER A 431 4.40 23.53 -24.35
CA SER A 431 4.17 22.14 -23.93
C SER A 431 5.34 21.52 -23.15
N GLN A 432 6.33 22.34 -22.77
CA GLN A 432 7.41 21.92 -21.89
C GLN A 432 6.94 21.93 -20.44
N ARG A 433 7.55 21.13 -19.57
CA ARG A 433 7.23 21.10 -18.13
C ARG A 433 7.39 22.49 -17.50
N ILE A 434 8.39 23.26 -17.93
CA ILE A 434 8.58 24.65 -17.49
C ILE A 434 7.42 25.57 -17.89
N ASP A 435 6.81 25.37 -19.06
CA ASP A 435 5.68 26.18 -19.51
C ASP A 435 4.42 25.88 -18.68
N LEU A 436 4.23 24.61 -18.29
CA LEU A 436 3.17 24.20 -17.39
C LEU A 436 3.40 24.75 -15.97
N ALA A 437 4.63 24.65 -15.45
CA ALA A 437 5.00 25.21 -14.15
C ALA A 437 4.67 26.71 -14.12
N LYS A 438 5.11 27.49 -15.12
CA LYS A 438 4.76 28.92 -15.20
C LYS A 438 3.25 29.21 -15.14
N GLN A 439 2.42 28.36 -15.76
CA GLN A 439 0.96 28.53 -15.73
C GLN A 439 0.40 28.23 -14.34
N LEU A 440 0.82 27.13 -13.73
CA LEU A 440 0.39 26.71 -12.39
C LEU A 440 0.85 27.68 -11.31
N ASP A 441 2.07 28.20 -11.40
CA ASP A 441 2.61 29.17 -10.45
C ASP A 441 1.80 30.47 -10.47
N LYS A 442 1.41 30.95 -11.66
CA LYS A 442 0.56 32.15 -11.80
C LYS A 442 -0.82 31.92 -11.24
N GLU A 443 -1.45 30.79 -11.57
CA GLU A 443 -2.76 30.41 -11.03
C GLU A 443 -2.69 30.32 -9.50
N PHE A 444 -1.64 29.73 -8.96
CA PHE A 444 -1.39 29.66 -7.52
C PHE A 444 -1.27 31.05 -6.89
N VAL A 445 -0.44 31.94 -7.45
CA VAL A 445 -0.26 33.32 -6.97
C VAL A 445 -1.60 34.07 -6.97
N ASP A 446 -2.36 33.97 -8.06
CA ASP A 446 -3.66 34.62 -8.19
C ASP A 446 -4.66 34.12 -7.13
N ILE A 447 -4.73 32.80 -6.91
CA ILE A 447 -5.62 32.21 -5.89
C ILE A 447 -5.25 32.69 -4.50
N ILE A 448 -3.97 32.68 -4.14
CA ILE A 448 -3.53 33.01 -2.78
C ILE A 448 -3.66 34.51 -2.49
N LEU A 449 -3.30 35.38 -3.44
CA LEU A 449 -3.33 36.83 -3.25
C LEU A 449 -4.72 37.45 -3.45
N ASN A 450 -5.69 36.69 -3.96
CA ASN A 450 -7.11 37.10 -3.96
C ASN A 450 -7.65 37.31 -2.53
N THR A 451 -7.02 36.70 -1.52
CA THR A 451 -7.32 36.94 -0.11
C THR A 451 -6.38 38.01 0.47
N SER A 452 -6.95 39.17 0.82
CA SER A 452 -6.19 40.30 1.36
C SER A 452 -5.45 39.94 2.65
N GLY A 453 -4.16 40.28 2.72
CA GLY A 453 -3.32 40.02 3.90
C GLY A 453 -2.35 38.84 3.72
N ASN A 454 -2.54 38.00 2.71
CA ASN A 454 -1.55 37.01 2.30
C ASN A 454 -0.36 37.65 1.58
N ARG A 455 0.81 37.00 1.69
CA ARG A 455 2.04 37.38 0.96
C ARG A 455 2.70 36.15 0.37
N VAL A 456 3.27 36.29 -0.82
CA VAL A 456 3.98 35.23 -1.54
C VAL A 456 5.41 35.70 -1.84
N ALA A 457 6.36 34.78 -1.68
CA ALA A 457 7.72 34.89 -2.19
C ALA A 457 7.96 33.75 -3.19
N LEU A 458 8.75 34.00 -4.22
CA LEU A 458 9.15 32.99 -5.20
C LEU A 458 10.60 32.59 -4.97
N VAL A 459 10.91 31.32 -5.17
CA VAL A 459 12.27 30.78 -5.20
C VAL A 459 12.37 29.85 -6.40
N SER A 460 13.21 30.20 -7.37
CA SER A 460 13.54 29.30 -8.48
C SER A 460 14.90 28.67 -8.26
N PHE A 461 15.04 27.38 -8.58
CA PHE A 461 16.30 26.65 -8.35
C PHE A 461 16.65 25.69 -9.48
N ASN A 462 17.95 25.47 -9.66
CA ASN A 462 18.52 24.45 -10.52
C ASN A 462 19.74 23.80 -9.82
N SER A 463 20.95 23.90 -10.38
CA SER A 463 22.20 23.56 -9.69
C SER A 463 22.44 24.34 -8.40
N GLY A 464 21.68 25.42 -8.14
CA GLY A 464 21.62 26.18 -6.90
C GLY A 464 20.39 27.09 -6.92
N ILE A 465 20.37 28.17 -6.12
CA ILE A 465 19.34 29.21 -6.29
C ILE A 465 19.55 29.95 -7.60
N SER A 466 18.54 29.96 -8.46
CA SER A 466 18.52 30.69 -9.73
C SER A 466 18.06 32.13 -9.52
N ASP A 467 16.91 32.31 -8.86
CA ASP A 467 16.36 33.64 -8.51
C ASP A 467 15.41 33.53 -7.32
N TYR A 468 15.18 34.63 -6.60
CA TYR A 468 14.22 34.69 -5.50
C TYR A 468 13.64 36.09 -5.28
N THR A 469 12.48 36.15 -4.63
CA THR A 469 11.84 37.42 -4.21
C THR A 469 11.64 37.48 -2.70
N SER A 470 11.48 38.69 -2.17
CA SER A 470 10.90 38.90 -0.82
C SER A 470 9.38 38.63 -0.83
N LEU A 471 8.82 38.43 0.36
CA LEU A 471 7.38 38.31 0.61
C LEU A 471 6.66 39.59 0.19
N THR A 472 5.78 39.46 -0.81
CA THR A 472 5.01 40.57 -1.38
C THR A 472 3.59 40.15 -1.69
N ASN A 473 2.71 41.13 -1.91
CA ASN A 473 1.36 40.95 -2.40
C ASN A 473 1.16 41.57 -3.80
N ASP A 474 2.25 41.94 -4.47
CA ASP A 474 2.24 42.46 -5.84
C ASP A 474 2.20 41.32 -6.85
N THR A 475 0.99 40.94 -7.26
CA THR A 475 0.73 39.91 -8.27
C THR A 475 1.43 40.20 -9.60
N ALA A 476 1.48 41.46 -10.05
CA ALA A 476 2.07 41.81 -11.33
C ALA A 476 3.59 41.62 -11.31
N TYR A 477 4.23 42.00 -10.20
CA TYR A 477 5.65 41.76 -9.98
C TYR A 477 5.97 40.26 -9.96
N LEU A 478 5.24 39.46 -9.16
CA LEU A 478 5.44 38.00 -9.07
C LEU A 478 5.27 37.32 -10.44
N ASN A 479 4.22 37.67 -11.18
CA ASN A 479 3.97 37.12 -12.51
C ASN A 479 5.11 37.45 -13.50
N SER A 480 5.71 38.64 -13.40
CA SER A 480 6.85 39.02 -14.25
C SER A 480 8.11 38.19 -13.96
N ILE A 481 8.32 37.79 -12.70
CA ILE A 481 9.42 36.90 -12.31
C ILE A 481 9.16 35.48 -12.82
N ILE A 482 7.93 34.97 -12.68
CA ILE A 482 7.54 33.65 -13.21
C ILE A 482 7.75 33.58 -14.73
N ASP A 483 7.38 34.64 -15.46
CA ASP A 483 7.59 34.70 -16.91
C ASP A 483 9.06 34.57 -17.31
N SER A 484 9.98 35.02 -16.46
CA SER A 484 11.42 34.99 -16.68
C SER A 484 12.07 33.62 -16.48
N TYR A 485 11.37 32.61 -15.94
CA TYR A 485 11.99 31.30 -15.68
C TYR A 485 12.54 30.65 -16.95
N THR A 486 13.75 30.13 -16.84
CA THR A 486 14.44 29.42 -17.92
C THR A 486 15.01 28.11 -17.38
N ALA A 487 14.68 27.00 -18.06
CA ALA A 487 15.18 25.68 -17.69
C ALA A 487 16.68 25.54 -18.00
N GLY A 488 17.45 25.00 -17.05
CA GLY A 488 18.87 24.71 -17.23
C GLY A 488 19.56 24.27 -15.93
N GLY A 489 20.71 23.60 -16.04
CA GLY A 489 21.46 23.11 -14.87
C GLY A 489 20.90 21.80 -14.29
N GLY A 490 21.34 21.45 -13.08
CA GLY A 490 20.86 20.30 -12.31
C GLY A 490 19.78 20.68 -11.29
N THR A 491 19.66 19.92 -10.20
CA THR A 491 18.53 19.97 -9.26
C THR A 491 19.02 19.94 -7.81
N CYS A 492 19.08 21.10 -7.15
CA CYS A 492 19.49 21.27 -5.75
C CYS A 492 18.28 21.61 -4.86
N ILE A 493 17.51 20.59 -4.49
CA ILE A 493 16.29 20.75 -3.67
C ILE A 493 16.61 21.42 -2.32
N CYS A 494 17.63 20.95 -1.60
CA CYS A 494 17.95 21.50 -0.29
C CYS A 494 18.46 22.96 -0.36
N CYS A 495 19.06 23.39 -1.48
CA CYS A 495 19.38 24.81 -1.68
C CYS A 495 18.12 25.68 -1.62
N ALA A 496 17.04 25.23 -2.28
CA ALA A 496 15.76 25.92 -2.34
C ALA A 496 15.05 25.94 -0.99
N GLU A 497 15.03 24.81 -0.28
CA GLU A 497 14.46 24.72 1.07
C GLU A 497 15.15 25.66 2.05
N ASN A 498 16.49 25.71 2.03
CA ASN A 498 17.27 26.63 2.86
C ASN A 498 16.92 28.09 2.57
N LYS A 499 16.77 28.46 1.29
CA LYS A 499 16.38 29.82 0.90
C LYS A 499 14.96 30.16 1.35
N ALA A 500 14.01 29.23 1.20
CA ALA A 500 12.65 29.42 1.68
C ALA A 500 12.60 29.60 3.20
N TYR A 501 13.38 28.79 3.94
CA TYR A 501 13.54 28.93 5.38
C TYR A 501 14.11 30.30 5.75
N GLU A 502 15.16 30.77 5.05
CA GLU A 502 15.78 32.09 5.27
C GLU A 502 14.76 33.23 5.07
N ILE A 503 13.99 33.21 3.97
CA ILE A 503 12.94 34.22 3.69
C ILE A 503 11.90 34.23 4.82
N LEU A 504 11.37 33.06 5.20
CA LEU A 504 10.36 32.97 6.24
C LEU A 504 10.90 33.34 7.62
N GLN A 505 12.16 33.04 7.92
CA GLN A 505 12.78 33.41 9.18
C GLN A 505 13.00 34.92 9.28
N THR A 506 13.36 35.57 8.18
CA THR A 506 13.74 37.00 8.15
C THR A 506 12.57 37.95 7.91
N GLU A 507 11.57 37.52 7.14
CA GLU A 507 10.49 38.40 6.67
C GLU A 507 9.09 38.04 7.22
N SER A 508 8.95 36.87 7.86
CA SER A 508 7.72 36.46 8.57
C SER A 508 7.87 36.61 10.09
N ASN A 509 6.83 36.27 10.83
CA ASN A 509 6.84 36.31 12.29
C ASN A 509 5.95 35.19 12.88
N SER A 510 5.94 35.05 14.21
CA SER A 510 5.20 33.98 14.90
C SER A 510 3.67 34.13 14.84
N SER A 511 3.15 35.32 14.53
CA SER A 511 1.70 35.52 14.41
C SER A 511 1.15 35.14 13.04
N ARG A 512 1.99 34.74 12.08
CA ARG A 512 1.62 34.41 10.69
C ARG A 512 1.76 32.92 10.40
N GLN A 513 0.84 32.39 9.61
CA GLN A 513 0.97 31.03 9.09
C GLN A 513 2.01 31.05 7.97
N LYS A 514 2.88 30.04 7.91
CA LYS A 514 3.95 29.99 6.91
C LYS A 514 3.84 28.69 6.14
N PHE A 515 3.94 28.79 4.83
CA PHE A 515 3.81 27.65 3.93
C PHE A 515 5.01 27.63 2.97
N VAL A 516 5.48 26.45 2.64
CA VAL A 516 6.47 26.23 1.58
C VAL A 516 5.84 25.22 0.64
N ILE A 517 5.77 25.57 -0.63
CA ILE A 517 5.20 24.72 -1.68
C ILE A 517 6.31 24.51 -2.69
N MET A 518 6.61 23.25 -2.98
CA MET A 518 7.68 22.89 -3.92
C MET A 518 7.09 22.19 -5.14
N MET A 519 7.49 22.67 -6.31
CA MET A 519 7.13 22.09 -7.60
C MET A 519 8.40 21.68 -8.33
N THR A 520 8.54 20.38 -8.60
CA THR A 520 9.69 19.77 -9.26
C THR A 520 9.27 18.58 -10.10
N ASP A 521 10.02 18.29 -11.17
CA ASP A 521 9.82 17.13 -12.05
C ASP A 521 10.81 15.99 -11.80
N GLY A 522 11.66 16.12 -10.78
CA GLY A 522 12.86 15.30 -10.69
C GLY A 522 13.38 15.07 -9.28
N ILE A 523 14.38 14.20 -9.24
CA ILE A 523 15.06 13.77 -8.04
C ILE A 523 16.31 14.71 -7.91
N PRO A 524 16.84 15.01 -6.69
CA PRO A 524 18.01 15.88 -6.52
C PRO A 524 19.33 15.34 -7.09
N SER A 525 19.93 16.08 -8.03
CA SER A 525 21.26 15.80 -8.61
C SER A 525 22.40 16.63 -8.02
N HIS A 526 22.09 17.53 -7.08
CA HIS A 526 23.05 18.40 -6.41
C HIS A 526 22.78 18.41 -4.89
N GLN A 527 23.86 18.47 -4.11
CA GLN A 527 23.80 18.71 -2.67
C GLN A 527 24.02 20.20 -2.36
N CYS A 528 23.34 20.72 -1.35
CA CYS A 528 23.61 22.03 -0.77
C CYS A 528 24.96 21.99 -0.05
N TYR A 529 25.76 23.04 -0.22
CA TYR A 529 27.11 23.08 0.35
C TYR A 529 27.12 22.93 1.88
N ASN A 530 27.96 22.00 2.35
CA ASN A 530 28.44 21.91 3.72
C ASN A 530 29.87 21.37 3.73
N ASN A 531 30.67 21.66 4.77
CA ASN A 531 32.06 21.20 4.90
C ASN A 531 32.22 19.65 5.05
N ILE A 532 31.16 18.86 4.83
CA ILE A 532 31.11 17.40 4.96
C ILE A 532 30.20 16.85 3.85
N ASN A 533 30.64 15.82 3.13
CA ASN A 533 29.94 15.15 2.02
C ASN A 533 28.64 14.45 2.47
N ILE A 534 27.58 15.22 2.73
CA ILE A 534 26.26 14.72 3.13
C ILE A 534 25.23 15.65 2.46
N CYS A 535 24.10 15.11 1.98
CA CYS A 535 22.95 15.87 1.46
C CYS A 535 22.25 16.77 2.51
N ASN A 536 22.91 16.97 3.66
CA ASN A 536 22.52 17.85 4.74
C ASN A 536 23.43 19.09 4.71
N GLY A 537 22.86 20.24 4.38
CA GLY A 537 23.57 21.51 4.34
C GLY A 537 22.67 22.71 4.56
N THR A 538 23.26 23.83 4.98
CA THR A 538 22.57 25.13 5.08
C THR A 538 22.89 26.04 3.90
N GLY A 539 23.72 25.57 2.96
CA GLY A 539 24.09 26.29 1.76
C GLY A 539 22.93 26.47 0.78
N THR A 540 22.96 27.60 0.06
CA THR A 540 22.05 27.93 -1.06
C THR A 540 22.74 27.74 -2.42
N THR A 541 24.00 27.31 -2.41
CA THR A 541 24.78 26.90 -3.59
C THR A 541 24.86 25.39 -3.65
N GLY A 542 24.65 24.82 -4.83
CA GLY A 542 24.73 23.37 -5.02
C GLY A 542 26.06 22.95 -5.61
N TYR A 543 26.49 21.77 -5.21
CA TYR A 543 27.67 21.09 -5.74
C TYR A 543 27.22 19.80 -6.41
N LEU A 544 27.83 19.51 -7.56
CA LEU A 544 27.50 18.32 -8.33
C LEU A 544 27.85 17.07 -7.52
N PHE A 545 26.81 16.42 -7.02
CA PHE A 545 26.88 15.21 -6.22
C PHE A 545 25.48 14.60 -6.22
N ASP A 546 25.37 13.35 -6.64
CA ASP A 546 24.09 12.64 -6.69
C ASP A 546 23.62 12.37 -5.26
N CYS A 547 22.55 13.07 -4.85
CA CYS A 547 21.92 12.89 -3.55
C CYS A 547 20.89 11.76 -3.54
N TYR A 548 20.85 10.97 -4.60
CA TYR A 548 20.19 9.69 -4.62
C TYR A 548 20.96 8.78 -3.67
N GLY A 549 20.42 8.56 -2.47
CA GLY A 549 20.80 7.39 -1.69
C GLY A 549 20.84 6.18 -2.63
N CYS A 550 21.84 5.30 -2.47
CA CYS A 550 22.12 4.19 -3.38
C CYS A 550 20.85 3.66 -4.04
N THR A 551 20.83 3.58 -5.37
CA THR A 551 19.67 3.31 -6.24
C THR A 551 19.09 1.90 -6.11
N TYR A 552 19.20 1.29 -4.95
CA TYR A 552 18.57 0.02 -4.60
C TYR A 552 17.86 0.21 -3.27
N CYS A 553 16.57 -0.16 -3.26
CA CYS A 553 15.72 -0.25 -2.07
C CYS A 553 16.28 -1.25 -1.06
N CYS A 554 17.39 -0.91 -0.42
CA CYS A 554 17.91 -1.57 0.77
C CYS A 554 17.92 -0.54 1.90
N PRO A 555 17.65 -0.95 3.15
CA PRO A 555 17.76 -0.10 4.32
C PRO A 555 19.25 0.11 4.62
N ALA A 556 19.97 0.78 3.72
CA ALA A 556 21.35 1.18 3.96
C ALA A 556 21.33 2.38 4.92
N ASP A 557 22.18 2.33 5.94
CA ASP A 557 22.42 3.49 6.79
C ASP A 557 22.93 4.65 5.92
N PRO A 558 22.17 5.77 5.82
CA PRO A 558 22.52 6.89 4.96
C PRO A 558 23.83 7.59 5.39
N ASN A 559 24.34 7.31 6.59
CA ASN A 559 25.58 7.89 7.10
C ASN A 559 26.83 7.06 6.79
N THR A 560 26.68 5.76 6.50
CA THR A 560 27.82 4.83 6.38
C THR A 560 27.81 3.97 5.12
N GLY A 561 26.67 3.84 4.44
CA GLY A 561 26.52 2.92 3.31
C GLY A 561 26.59 1.44 3.69
N ALA A 562 26.63 1.12 4.99
CA ALA A 562 26.62 -0.25 5.47
C ALA A 562 25.20 -0.84 5.32
N GLY A 563 25.12 -2.05 4.73
CA GLY A 563 23.86 -2.74 4.43
C GLY A 563 23.64 -3.08 2.95
N CYS A 564 24.49 -2.61 2.05
CA CYS A 564 24.47 -3.00 0.63
C CYS A 564 25.26 -4.31 0.42
N ASP A 565 24.68 -5.45 0.75
CA ASP A 565 25.20 -6.74 0.26
C ASP A 565 24.83 -6.88 -1.23
N CYS A 566 25.76 -6.52 -2.11
CA CYS A 566 25.64 -6.86 -3.53
C CYS A 566 26.04 -8.33 -3.71
N PRO A 567 25.18 -9.21 -4.26
CA PRO A 567 25.61 -10.51 -4.73
C PRO A 567 26.67 -10.30 -5.81
N THR A 568 27.81 -10.97 -5.70
CA THR A 568 28.99 -10.82 -6.56
C THR A 568 28.82 -11.28 -8.01
N ASP A 569 27.60 -11.37 -8.53
CA ASP A 569 27.35 -11.90 -9.87
C ASP A 569 26.09 -11.31 -10.50
N GLN A 570 26.17 -10.03 -10.90
CA GLN A 570 25.46 -9.51 -12.08
C GLN A 570 25.93 -8.10 -12.39
N SER A 571 26.28 -7.92 -13.67
CA SER A 571 26.67 -6.68 -14.31
C SER A 571 25.72 -5.51 -14.03
N CYS A 572 26.04 -4.70 -13.02
CA CYS A 572 25.49 -3.35 -12.85
C CYS A 572 26.61 -2.34 -13.13
N GLY A 573 26.53 -1.68 -14.29
CA GLY A 573 27.51 -0.70 -14.73
C GLY A 573 27.45 0.59 -13.92
N ARG A 574 28.37 0.72 -12.95
CA ARG A 574 29.30 1.86 -12.74
C ARG A 574 29.85 1.79 -11.30
N CYS A 575 30.88 0.99 -11.11
CA CYS A 575 31.82 1.20 -10.01
C CYS A 575 32.69 2.41 -10.34
N GLY A 576 32.76 3.36 -9.40
CA GLY A 576 33.39 4.67 -9.59
C GLY A 576 34.89 4.62 -9.83
N CYS A 577 35.41 5.72 -10.40
CA CYS A 577 36.80 6.10 -10.30
C CYS A 577 36.86 7.60 -9.96
N TYR A 578 37.35 7.90 -8.76
CA TYR A 578 37.76 9.25 -8.36
C TYR A 578 39.00 9.67 -9.16
N PHE A 579 39.03 10.97 -9.50
CA PHE A 579 40.11 11.87 -9.92
C PHE A 579 41.48 11.28 -10.35
N TRP A 580 42.04 11.85 -11.43
CA TRP A 580 43.30 12.60 -11.47
C TRP A 580 43.66 12.85 -12.95
N SER A 581 43.96 14.12 -13.26
CA SER A 581 44.69 14.64 -14.45
C SER A 581 44.34 14.07 -15.84
N GLY A 582 43.98 14.98 -16.75
CA GLY A 582 43.74 14.65 -18.15
C GLY A 582 44.93 14.02 -18.89
N TRP A 583 44.61 13.70 -20.14
CA TRP A 583 45.48 13.28 -21.25
C TRP A 583 45.53 11.76 -21.51
N TRP A 584 44.92 11.41 -22.66
CA TRP A 584 45.19 10.26 -23.54
C TRP A 584 44.50 8.93 -23.21
N CYS A 585 43.49 8.58 -24.01
CA CYS A 585 43.21 7.19 -24.40
C CYS A 585 42.82 7.15 -25.88
N HIS A 586 43.82 6.92 -26.73
CA HIS A 586 43.64 6.45 -28.10
C HIS A 586 43.68 4.91 -28.10
N SER A 587 42.75 4.30 -28.84
CA SER A 587 42.90 3.05 -29.61
C SER A 587 42.81 1.69 -28.89
N TYR A 588 41.66 1.02 -29.12
CA TYR A 588 41.31 -0.43 -29.24
C TYR A 588 42.42 -1.50 -29.39
N PRO A 589 42.12 -2.83 -29.50
CA PRO A 589 41.27 -3.76 -28.71
C PRO A 589 41.93 -5.17 -28.52
N THR A 590 41.46 -6.03 -27.61
CA THR A 590 41.63 -7.51 -27.76
C THR A 590 40.52 -8.29 -27.07
N CYS A 591 40.01 -9.27 -27.81
CA CYS A 591 38.74 -10.01 -27.70
C CYS A 591 38.75 -11.22 -26.74
N CYS A 592 37.55 -11.74 -26.45
CA CYS A 592 37.11 -13.15 -26.58
C CYS A 592 35.56 -13.14 -26.56
N GLU A 593 34.88 -13.16 -27.71
CA GLU A 593 34.37 -14.32 -28.48
C GLU A 593 33.04 -14.95 -27.95
N ASN A 594 31.95 -14.62 -28.67
CA ASN A 594 30.73 -15.39 -29.02
C ASN A 594 29.97 -16.15 -27.91
N ILE A 595 28.71 -15.85 -27.57
CA ILE A 595 27.48 -15.90 -28.40
C ILE A 595 26.50 -14.82 -27.90
N CYS A 596 26.17 -13.84 -28.74
CA CYS A 596 24.99 -12.99 -28.56
C CYS A 596 23.93 -13.50 -29.53
N ASP A 597 22.91 -14.18 -29.00
CA ASP A 597 21.67 -14.46 -29.71
C ASP A 597 20.54 -13.78 -28.96
N CYS A 598 20.39 -12.48 -29.20
CA CYS A 598 19.20 -11.71 -28.81
C CYS A 598 18.87 -10.78 -29.98
N THR A 599 17.94 -11.22 -30.81
CA THR A 599 17.27 -10.42 -31.84
C THR A 599 16.70 -9.13 -31.25
N CYS A 600 16.90 -8.02 -31.97
CA CYS A 600 16.45 -6.65 -31.67
C CYS A 600 14.92 -6.45 -31.70
N GLU A 601 14.14 -7.24 -30.95
CA GLU A 601 12.68 -7.09 -30.89
C GLU A 601 12.07 -7.15 -29.47
N SER A 602 12.86 -7.37 -28.42
CA SER A 602 12.33 -7.61 -27.05
C SER A 602 12.62 -6.54 -25.98
N CYS A 603 13.33 -5.44 -26.30
CA CYS A 603 13.55 -4.36 -25.33
C CYS A 603 12.47 -3.25 -25.34
N CYS A 604 11.36 -3.41 -26.07
CA CYS A 604 10.26 -2.43 -26.09
C CYS A 604 9.03 -2.81 -25.23
N GLN A 605 9.08 -3.83 -24.36
CA GLN A 605 7.90 -4.21 -23.56
C GLN A 605 8.15 -4.60 -22.09
N GLN A 606 9.24 -4.16 -21.47
CA GLN A 606 9.39 -4.27 -20.01
C GLN A 606 9.60 -2.90 -19.39
N SER A 607 8.49 -2.26 -19.05
CA SER A 607 8.43 -1.25 -18.00
C SER A 607 8.90 -1.89 -16.70
N CYS A 608 10.12 -1.58 -16.27
CA CYS A 608 10.62 -1.92 -14.94
C CYS A 608 9.70 -1.26 -13.90
N SER A 609 8.86 -2.06 -13.24
CA SER A 609 8.10 -1.63 -12.08
C SER A 609 9.03 -1.63 -10.86
N CYS A 610 9.40 -0.45 -10.38
CA CYS A 610 9.93 -0.32 -9.03
C CYS A 610 8.76 -0.50 -8.04
N SER A 611 8.73 -1.63 -7.32
CA SER A 611 7.88 -1.77 -6.14
C SER A 611 8.50 -0.96 -5.01
N CYS A 612 8.11 0.30 -4.89
CA CYS A 612 8.35 1.07 -3.67
C CYS A 612 7.42 0.55 -2.58
N GLU A 613 8.00 0.01 -1.51
CA GLU A 613 7.28 -0.36 -0.30
C GLU A 613 6.68 0.91 0.34
N ILE A 614 5.39 0.84 0.63
CA ILE A 614 4.54 1.97 1.01
C ILE A 614 5.01 2.57 2.34
N GLN A 615 5.62 3.76 2.30
CA GLN A 615 5.43 4.76 3.36
C GLN A 615 4.54 5.85 2.79
N ASN A 616 3.27 5.86 3.22
CA ASN A 616 2.24 6.84 2.86
C ASN A 616 2.61 8.25 3.36
N ALA A 617 3.62 8.86 2.75
CA ALA A 617 3.81 10.30 2.70
C ALA A 617 3.37 10.75 1.31
N ASN A 618 2.54 11.78 1.29
CA ASN A 618 1.91 12.37 0.11
C ASN A 618 2.99 12.91 -0.85
N PHE A 619 3.47 12.07 -1.76
CA PHE A 619 4.33 12.48 -2.87
C PHE A 619 3.68 12.05 -4.19
N SER A 620 3.15 13.03 -4.91
CA SER A 620 2.72 12.89 -6.30
C SER A 620 3.95 12.91 -7.21
N SER A 621 4.77 11.86 -7.13
CA SER A 621 5.80 11.55 -8.14
C SER A 621 6.24 10.09 -7.99
N CYS A 622 5.49 9.20 -8.62
CA CYS A 622 5.93 7.89 -9.06
C CYS A 622 5.49 7.71 -10.51
#